data_AF-A0A7C3G5V3-F1
#
_entry.id   AF-A0A7C3G5V3-F1
#
_cell.length_a   1.000
_cell.length_b   1.000
_cell.length_c   1.000
_cell.angle_alpha   90.00
_cell.angle_beta   90.00
_cell.angle_gamma   90.00
#
_symmetry.space_group_name_H-M   'P 1'
#
loop_
_entity.id
_entity.type
_entity.pdbx_description
1 polymer ?
#
loop_
_entity_poly.entity_id
_entity_poly.type
_entity_poly.pdbx_seq_one_letter_code
_entity_poly.pdbx_strand_id
1 'polypeptide(L)'
;KVADENQSENAIMAIENTIAGSLLHNYQLLNQSDLHIVGEVFLRIQQNLMVLQGVKIEDLTEVYSHPVAIAQCRKFFKQYPHIKLIEAEDTAMSAKMVQEKQYTHVGAIASTLAAELYDLEIIGRSIETFKKNYTRFLILDRAKSLATNTFDKVSLCFTLPHEVGSLHQVLATLALCKANLTKIQSAPLLDSEFEYLFFVDFLLEKNEDLASIMNLIKKHTLHLRVLGKYKKGEKHEH
;
A
#
# COMPACT_ATOMS: atom_id res chain seq x y z
N LYS A 1 11.19 -0.66 -13.71
CA LYS A 1 10.37 -0.85 -14.94
C LYS A 1 9.27 0.21 -15.10
N VAL A 2 8.39 0.50 -14.13
CA VAL A 2 7.37 1.57 -14.33
C VAL A 2 7.97 2.98 -14.30
N ALA A 3 9.05 3.18 -13.57
CA ALA A 3 9.96 4.29 -13.81
C ALA A 3 11.07 3.77 -14.74
N ASP A 4 10.85 3.75 -16.04
CA ASP A 4 11.91 3.77 -17.05
C ASP A 4 11.84 5.17 -17.67
N GLU A 5 12.97 5.82 -17.97
CA GLU A 5 12.99 7.27 -18.33
C GLU A 5 12.13 7.62 -19.55
N ASN A 6 11.72 6.61 -20.34
CA ASN A 6 10.94 6.77 -21.56
C ASN A 6 9.46 6.34 -21.46
N GLN A 7 8.91 5.99 -20.28
CA GLN A 7 7.55 5.40 -20.22
C GLN A 7 6.57 5.96 -19.17
N SER A 8 7.02 6.63 -18.11
CA SER A 8 6.10 7.28 -17.15
C SER A 8 6.76 8.38 -16.33
N GLU A 9 6.07 9.50 -16.13
CA GLU A 9 6.50 10.61 -15.27
C GLU A 9 6.30 10.31 -13.78
N ASN A 10 5.34 9.46 -13.43
CA ASN A 10 4.97 9.15 -12.04
C ASN A 10 4.75 7.64 -11.84
N ALA A 11 4.93 7.17 -10.61
CA ALA A 11 4.62 5.79 -10.22
C ALA A 11 3.78 5.76 -8.94
N ILE A 12 2.88 4.78 -8.83
CA ILE A 12 2.09 4.53 -7.62
C ILE A 12 2.52 3.18 -7.06
N MET A 13 2.91 3.15 -5.78
CA MET A 13 3.45 1.95 -5.13
C MET A 13 2.71 1.66 -3.84
N ALA A 14 2.11 0.46 -3.72
CA ALA A 14 1.57 -0.02 -2.46
C ALA A 14 2.71 -0.19 -1.44
N ILE A 15 2.57 0.34 -0.23
CA ILE A 15 3.64 0.27 0.77
C ILE A 15 3.19 -0.42 2.06
N GLU A 16 1.89 -0.42 2.34
CA GLU A 16 1.32 -0.96 3.58
C GLU A 16 -0.14 -1.33 3.37
N ASN A 17 -0.57 -2.45 3.93
CA ASN A 17 -1.96 -2.84 4.01
C ASN A 17 -2.36 -3.06 5.46
N THR A 18 -3.63 -2.76 5.79
CA THR A 18 -4.14 -2.87 7.16
C THR A 18 -4.09 -4.29 7.71
N ILE A 19 -4.24 -5.31 6.85
CA ILE A 19 -4.24 -6.73 7.23
C ILE A 19 -2.85 -7.34 7.02
N ALA A 20 -2.21 -7.09 5.88
CA ALA A 20 -0.93 -7.72 5.53
C ALA A 20 0.29 -7.01 6.15
N GLY A 21 0.13 -5.80 6.68
CA GLY A 21 1.23 -4.99 7.21
C GLY A 21 2.06 -4.33 6.11
N SER A 22 3.32 -4.02 6.43
CA SER A 22 4.26 -3.36 5.51
C SER A 22 4.73 -4.30 4.40
N LEU A 23 4.73 -3.80 3.17
CA LEU A 23 5.27 -4.51 2.01
C LEU A 23 6.79 -4.28 1.94
N LEU A 24 7.56 -5.04 2.72
CA LEU A 24 9.00 -4.81 2.92
C LEU A 24 9.82 -4.79 1.63
N HIS A 25 9.47 -5.62 0.66
CA HIS A 25 10.13 -5.62 -0.64
C HIS A 25 10.03 -4.26 -1.35
N ASN A 26 8.85 -3.61 -1.27
CA ASN A 26 8.62 -2.30 -1.89
C ASN A 26 9.40 -1.19 -1.18
N TYR A 27 9.59 -1.30 0.13
CA TYR A 27 10.49 -0.40 0.87
C TYR A 27 11.95 -0.54 0.41
N GLN A 28 12.42 -1.76 0.19
CA GLN A 28 13.77 -2.00 -0.33
C GLN A 28 13.94 -1.43 -1.74
N LEU A 29 12.97 -1.66 -2.64
CA LEU A 29 12.96 -1.08 -3.98
C LEU A 29 12.97 0.45 -3.95
N LEU A 30 12.17 1.07 -3.06
CA LEU A 30 12.15 2.51 -2.90
C LEU A 30 13.52 3.04 -2.46
N ASN A 31 14.17 2.39 -1.50
CA ASN A 31 15.50 2.77 -1.02
C ASN A 31 16.59 2.63 -2.10
N GLN A 32 16.50 1.61 -2.96
CA GLN A 32 17.44 1.37 -4.06
C GLN A 32 17.18 2.25 -5.28
N SER A 33 16.05 2.97 -5.32
CA SER A 33 15.68 3.85 -6.43
C SER A 33 16.09 5.30 -6.18
N ASP A 34 16.13 6.09 -7.25
CA ASP A 34 16.25 7.55 -7.21
C ASP A 34 14.87 8.26 -7.15
N LEU A 35 13.81 7.53 -6.79
CA LEU A 35 12.48 8.09 -6.68
C LEU A 35 12.28 8.85 -5.36
N HIS A 36 11.41 9.86 -5.43
CA HIS A 36 11.00 10.69 -4.32
C HIS A 36 9.49 10.55 -4.08
N ILE A 37 9.08 10.53 -2.82
CA ILE A 37 7.67 10.52 -2.43
C ILE A 37 7.12 11.94 -2.57
N VAL A 38 6.16 12.11 -3.46
CA VAL A 38 5.47 13.39 -3.73
C VAL A 38 4.05 13.41 -3.18
N GLY A 39 3.53 12.25 -2.74
CA GLY A 39 2.21 12.13 -2.14
C GLY A 39 1.96 10.74 -1.57
N GLU A 40 0.82 10.61 -0.89
CA GLU A 40 0.30 9.32 -0.46
C GLU A 40 -1.22 9.30 -0.62
N VAL A 41 -1.80 8.11 -0.74
CA VAL A 41 -3.25 7.92 -0.78
C VAL A 41 -3.60 6.60 -0.08
N PHE A 42 -4.75 6.58 0.60
CA PHE A 42 -5.25 5.38 1.26
C PHE A 42 -6.51 4.91 0.55
N LEU A 43 -6.43 3.75 -0.10
CA LEU A 43 -7.56 3.18 -0.82
C LEU A 43 -8.19 2.06 -0.01
N ARG A 44 -9.50 2.14 0.19
CA ARG A 44 -10.28 1.04 0.80
C ARG A 44 -10.30 -0.14 -0.16
N ILE A 45 -9.95 -1.32 0.33
CA ILE A 45 -10.03 -2.56 -0.43
C ILE A 45 -11.43 -3.13 -0.27
N GLN A 46 -12.22 -3.05 -1.33
CA GLN A 46 -13.51 -3.72 -1.44
C GLN A 46 -13.37 -4.98 -2.27
N GLN A 47 -13.92 -6.09 -1.78
CA GLN A 47 -13.99 -7.34 -2.51
C GLN A 47 -15.45 -7.58 -2.89
N ASN A 48 -15.73 -7.62 -4.18
CA ASN A 48 -17.08 -7.76 -4.72
C ASN A 48 -17.21 -9.11 -5.42
N LEU A 49 -18.33 -9.81 -5.19
CA LEU A 49 -18.74 -10.94 -6.04
C LEU A 49 -19.38 -10.39 -7.32
N MET A 50 -18.81 -10.76 -8.45
CA MET A 50 -19.27 -10.34 -9.78
C MET A 50 -19.42 -11.51 -10.74
N VAL A 51 -20.32 -11.34 -11.69
CA VAL A 51 -20.79 -12.35 -12.65
C VAL A 51 -21.12 -11.68 -13.99
N LEU A 52 -21.40 -12.47 -15.02
CA LEU A 52 -21.98 -11.94 -16.26
C LEU A 52 -23.36 -11.32 -16.01
N GLN A 53 -23.72 -10.36 -16.84
CA GLN A 53 -25.02 -9.69 -16.78
C GLN A 53 -26.18 -10.71 -16.76
N GLY A 54 -27.06 -10.58 -15.76
CA GLY A 54 -28.25 -11.42 -15.59
C GLY A 54 -28.03 -12.79 -14.94
N VAL A 55 -26.78 -13.18 -14.65
CA VAL A 55 -26.46 -14.39 -13.89
C VAL A 55 -26.81 -14.17 -12.41
N LYS A 56 -27.44 -15.16 -11.79
CA LYS A 56 -27.79 -15.09 -10.37
C LYS A 56 -26.84 -15.92 -9.54
N ILE A 57 -26.85 -15.68 -8.23
CA ILE A 57 -25.96 -16.39 -7.31
C ILE A 57 -26.26 -17.89 -7.26
N GLU A 58 -27.51 -18.28 -7.51
CA GLU A 58 -27.94 -19.68 -7.54
C GLU A 58 -27.41 -20.45 -8.77
N ASP A 59 -27.02 -19.74 -9.82
CA ASP A 59 -26.44 -20.34 -11.03
C ASP A 59 -24.95 -20.68 -10.85
N LEU A 60 -24.31 -20.15 -9.79
CA LEU A 60 -22.89 -20.30 -9.57
C LEU A 60 -22.53 -21.67 -8.98
N THR A 61 -21.55 -22.32 -9.60
CA THR A 61 -20.90 -23.51 -9.03
C THR A 61 -19.49 -23.20 -8.53
N GLU A 62 -18.84 -22.19 -9.10
CA GLU A 62 -17.45 -21.84 -8.80
C GLU A 62 -17.26 -20.33 -8.70
N VAL A 63 -16.35 -19.90 -7.83
CA VAL A 63 -15.92 -18.51 -7.72
C VAL A 63 -14.40 -18.42 -7.65
N TYR A 64 -13.80 -17.63 -8.54
CA TYR A 64 -12.35 -17.51 -8.71
C TYR A 64 -11.83 -16.20 -8.12
N SER A 65 -10.68 -16.26 -7.43
CA SER A 65 -9.95 -15.07 -7.00
C SER A 65 -8.58 -15.43 -6.42
N HIS A 66 -7.79 -14.41 -6.09
CA HIS A 66 -6.54 -14.58 -5.36
C HIS A 66 -6.78 -15.20 -3.96
N PRO A 67 -5.91 -16.09 -3.45
CA PRO A 67 -6.09 -16.74 -2.14
C PRO A 67 -6.35 -15.76 -0.98
N VAL A 68 -5.70 -14.59 -1.00
CA VAL A 68 -5.89 -13.55 0.03
C VAL A 68 -7.29 -12.91 -0.03
N ALA A 69 -7.88 -12.77 -1.22
CA ALA A 69 -9.24 -12.26 -1.37
C ALA A 69 -10.27 -13.33 -0.95
N ILE A 70 -10.05 -14.59 -1.36
CA ILE A 70 -10.87 -15.73 -0.94
C ILE A 70 -10.92 -15.83 0.58
N ALA A 71 -9.75 -15.79 1.24
CA ALA A 71 -9.64 -15.88 2.69
C ALA A 71 -10.48 -14.80 3.41
N GLN A 72 -10.50 -13.58 2.87
CA GLN A 72 -11.28 -12.47 3.42
C GLN A 72 -12.80 -12.63 3.22
N CYS A 73 -13.23 -13.40 2.21
CA CYS A 73 -14.64 -13.54 1.84
C CYS A 73 -15.29 -14.85 2.29
N ARG A 74 -14.54 -15.78 2.90
CA ARG A 74 -15.06 -17.10 3.32
C ARG A 74 -16.34 -17.04 4.17
N LYS A 75 -16.49 -16.01 5.01
CA LYS A 75 -17.68 -15.82 5.84
C LYS A 75 -18.95 -15.61 5.01
N PHE A 76 -18.86 -14.85 3.91
CA PHE A 76 -19.98 -14.61 2.99
C PHE A 76 -20.42 -15.92 2.32
N PHE A 77 -19.48 -16.73 1.84
CA PHE A 77 -19.79 -17.99 1.14
C PHE A 77 -20.32 -19.11 2.03
N LYS A 78 -20.33 -18.96 3.37
CA LYS A 78 -20.98 -19.94 4.26
C LYS A 78 -22.48 -20.10 3.99
N GLN A 79 -23.14 -19.06 3.47
CA GLN A 79 -24.56 -19.12 3.11
C GLN A 79 -24.80 -19.77 1.73
N TYR A 80 -23.74 -20.02 0.96
CA TYR A 80 -23.77 -20.64 -0.38
C TYR A 80 -22.83 -21.85 -0.46
N PRO A 81 -23.09 -22.93 0.31
CA PRO A 81 -22.18 -24.07 0.42
C PRO A 81 -22.00 -24.87 -0.89
N HIS A 82 -22.86 -24.65 -1.89
CA HIS A 82 -22.74 -25.26 -3.21
C HIS A 82 -21.66 -24.61 -4.09
N ILE A 83 -21.25 -23.38 -3.77
CA ILE A 83 -20.22 -22.64 -4.51
C ILE A 83 -18.82 -23.05 -4.03
N LYS A 84 -17.99 -23.52 -4.95
CA LYS A 84 -16.57 -23.82 -4.68
C LYS A 84 -15.72 -22.57 -4.89
N LEU A 85 -14.81 -22.29 -3.95
CA LEU A 85 -13.84 -21.20 -4.07
C LEU A 85 -12.55 -21.73 -4.70
N ILE A 86 -12.21 -21.22 -5.87
CA ILE A 86 -11.07 -21.66 -6.68
C ILE A 86 -9.98 -20.58 -6.64
N GLU A 87 -8.78 -20.98 -6.19
CA GLU A 87 -7.64 -20.08 -6.12
C GLU A 87 -7.09 -19.78 -7.52
N ALA A 88 -6.84 -18.50 -7.79
CA ALA A 88 -6.27 -17.98 -9.02
C ALA A 88 -5.12 -17.01 -8.69
N GLU A 89 -4.33 -16.63 -9.69
CA GLU A 89 -3.16 -15.77 -9.48
C GLU A 89 -3.50 -14.31 -9.17
N ASP A 90 -4.59 -13.77 -9.70
CA ASP A 90 -4.91 -12.35 -9.59
C ASP A 90 -6.43 -12.10 -9.60
N THR A 91 -6.88 -11.10 -8.85
CA THR A 91 -8.30 -10.78 -8.70
C THR A 91 -8.91 -10.19 -9.97
N ALA A 92 -8.21 -9.27 -10.63
CA ALA A 92 -8.68 -8.67 -11.88
C ALA A 92 -8.62 -9.67 -13.04
N MET A 93 -7.62 -10.56 -13.06
CA MET A 93 -7.57 -11.65 -14.04
C MET A 93 -8.71 -12.67 -13.87
N SER A 94 -9.15 -12.95 -12.64
CA SER A 94 -10.35 -13.77 -12.42
C SER A 94 -11.61 -13.13 -13.00
N ALA A 95 -11.79 -11.83 -12.81
CA ALA A 95 -12.89 -11.08 -13.42
C ALA A 95 -12.81 -11.13 -14.96
N LYS A 96 -11.63 -10.83 -15.52
CA LYS A 96 -11.36 -10.92 -16.96
C LYS A 96 -11.73 -12.29 -17.52
N MET A 97 -11.35 -13.36 -16.84
CA MET A 97 -11.62 -14.73 -17.26
C MET A 97 -13.12 -15.02 -17.37
N VAL A 98 -13.93 -14.58 -16.39
CA VAL A 98 -15.38 -14.75 -16.41
C VAL A 98 -15.96 -14.12 -17.67
N GLN A 99 -15.53 -12.90 -17.99
CA GLN A 99 -15.99 -12.19 -19.19
C GLN A 99 -15.49 -12.83 -20.49
N GLU A 100 -14.19 -13.09 -20.63
CA GLU A 100 -13.63 -13.63 -21.89
C GLU A 100 -14.21 -15.00 -22.25
N LYS A 101 -14.50 -15.83 -21.25
CA LYS A 101 -15.02 -17.17 -21.46
C LYS A 101 -16.54 -17.26 -21.45
N GLN A 102 -17.24 -16.14 -21.18
CA GLN A 102 -18.69 -16.08 -21.10
C GLN A 102 -19.27 -17.18 -20.19
N TYR A 103 -18.66 -17.38 -19.02
CA TYR A 103 -19.12 -18.37 -18.05
C TYR A 103 -20.33 -17.88 -17.24
N THR A 104 -21.44 -18.60 -17.35
CA THR A 104 -22.67 -18.34 -16.58
C THR A 104 -22.70 -19.05 -15.22
N HIS A 105 -21.84 -20.04 -14.99
CA HIS A 105 -21.75 -20.82 -13.75
C HIS A 105 -20.56 -20.42 -12.88
N VAL A 106 -19.79 -19.40 -13.30
CA VAL A 106 -18.56 -18.96 -12.64
C VAL A 106 -18.66 -17.48 -12.27
N GLY A 107 -18.40 -17.17 -11.00
CA GLY A 107 -18.22 -15.80 -10.53
C GLY A 107 -16.75 -15.48 -10.26
N ALA A 108 -16.47 -14.20 -10.02
CA ALA A 108 -15.17 -13.73 -9.57
C ALA A 108 -15.29 -12.87 -8.31
N ILE A 109 -14.25 -12.86 -7.48
CA ILE A 109 -14.09 -11.86 -6.42
C ILE A 109 -13.03 -10.86 -6.88
N ALA A 110 -13.42 -9.60 -7.09
CA ALA A 110 -12.49 -8.54 -7.49
C ALA A 110 -12.98 -7.14 -7.05
N SER A 111 -12.23 -6.11 -7.43
CA SER A 111 -12.55 -4.71 -7.12
C SER A 111 -13.71 -4.17 -7.98
N THR A 112 -14.32 -3.06 -7.54
CA THR A 112 -15.33 -2.34 -8.33
C THR A 112 -14.82 -1.98 -9.72
N LEU A 113 -13.57 -1.50 -9.80
CA LEU A 113 -12.90 -1.15 -11.06
C LEU A 113 -12.78 -2.34 -12.01
N ALA A 114 -12.54 -3.55 -11.51
CA ALA A 114 -12.47 -4.74 -12.37
C ALA A 114 -13.84 -5.09 -12.97
N ALA A 115 -14.92 -4.92 -12.20
CA ALA A 115 -16.27 -5.11 -12.72
C ALA A 115 -16.60 -4.10 -13.83
N GLU A 116 -16.23 -2.82 -13.65
CA GLU A 116 -16.41 -1.78 -14.67
C GLU A 116 -15.58 -2.05 -15.92
N LEU A 117 -14.30 -2.42 -15.75
CA LEU A 117 -13.37 -2.67 -16.86
C LEU A 117 -13.80 -3.85 -17.73
N TYR A 118 -14.38 -4.89 -17.13
CA TYR A 118 -14.78 -6.11 -17.80
C TYR A 118 -16.29 -6.24 -18.00
N ASP A 119 -17.06 -5.17 -17.75
CA ASP A 119 -18.52 -5.13 -17.89
C ASP A 119 -19.25 -6.30 -17.19
N LEU A 120 -18.91 -6.50 -15.92
CA LEU A 120 -19.51 -7.53 -15.07
C LEU A 120 -20.51 -6.95 -14.08
N GLU A 121 -21.56 -7.70 -13.79
CA GLU A 121 -22.57 -7.36 -12.80
C GLU A 121 -22.06 -7.70 -11.39
N ILE A 122 -22.11 -6.73 -10.48
CA ILE A 122 -21.81 -6.98 -9.06
C ILE A 122 -23.09 -7.44 -8.35
N ILE A 123 -23.15 -8.71 -8.00
CA ILE A 123 -24.28 -9.31 -7.26
C ILE A 123 -24.02 -9.40 -5.75
N GLY A 124 -22.77 -9.21 -5.30
CA GLY A 124 -22.41 -9.11 -3.89
C GLY A 124 -21.41 -7.99 -3.66
N ARG A 125 -21.88 -6.84 -3.15
CA ARG A 125 -21.02 -5.68 -2.86
C ARG A 125 -20.33 -5.81 -1.52
N SER A 126 -19.02 -5.53 -1.48
CA SER A 126 -18.20 -5.53 -0.27
C SER A 126 -18.51 -6.79 0.56
N ILE A 127 -18.04 -7.95 0.12
CA ILE A 127 -18.27 -9.24 0.79
C ILE A 127 -17.13 -9.64 1.72
N GLU A 128 -16.06 -8.84 1.78
CA GLU A 128 -14.96 -9.07 2.70
C GLU A 128 -15.39 -8.97 4.18
N THR A 129 -14.77 -9.78 5.03
CA THR A 129 -15.10 -9.85 6.46
C THR A 129 -14.70 -8.57 7.21
N PHE A 130 -13.56 -7.98 6.84
CA PHE A 130 -13.01 -6.79 7.51
C PHE A 130 -13.22 -5.54 6.67
N LYS A 131 -14.24 -4.74 7.03
CA LYS A 131 -14.65 -3.55 6.27
C LYS A 131 -13.64 -2.40 6.26
N LYS A 132 -12.80 -2.33 7.29
CA LYS A 132 -11.77 -1.31 7.45
C LYS A 132 -10.42 -1.77 6.89
N ASN A 133 -10.41 -2.43 5.72
CA ASN A 133 -9.20 -2.83 5.04
C ASN A 133 -8.75 -1.73 4.08
N TYR A 134 -7.61 -1.10 4.35
CA TYR A 134 -7.02 -0.07 3.51
C TYR A 134 -5.62 -0.47 3.08
N THR A 135 -5.27 -0.13 1.84
CA THR A 135 -3.90 -0.13 1.35
C THR A 135 -3.43 1.31 1.19
N ARG A 136 -2.29 1.63 1.79
CA ARG A 136 -1.58 2.88 1.61
C ARG A 136 -0.67 2.77 0.39
N PHE A 137 -0.80 3.73 -0.51
CA PHE A 137 0.03 3.89 -1.68
C PHE A 137 0.85 5.17 -1.59
N LEU A 138 2.08 5.12 -2.08
CA LEU A 138 2.94 6.27 -2.27
C LEU A 138 2.90 6.69 -3.74
N ILE A 139 2.85 7.99 -3.98
CA ILE A 139 3.02 8.59 -5.30
C ILE A 139 4.49 8.98 -5.40
N LEU A 140 5.16 8.48 -6.43
CA LEU A 140 6.60 8.55 -6.62
C LEU A 140 6.93 9.28 -7.93
N ASP A 141 7.94 10.15 -7.87
CA ASP A 141 8.43 10.94 -9.01
C ASP A 141 9.97 10.89 -9.03
N ARG A 142 10.56 11.02 -10.23
CA ARG A 142 12.01 11.19 -10.44
C ARG A 142 12.45 12.65 -10.28
N ALA A 143 11.55 13.61 -10.50
CA ALA A 143 11.88 15.03 -10.40
C ALA A 143 12.17 15.40 -8.94
N LYS A 144 13.42 15.81 -8.66
CA LYS A 144 13.84 16.36 -7.37
C LYS A 144 13.06 17.62 -6.93
N SER A 145 12.25 18.23 -7.82
CA SER A 145 11.74 19.59 -7.66
C SER A 145 10.24 19.75 -7.38
N LEU A 146 9.50 18.69 -7.02
CA LEU A 146 8.17 18.88 -6.45
C LEU A 146 8.26 18.99 -4.93
N ALA A 147 9.10 19.92 -4.45
CA ALA A 147 8.87 20.49 -3.14
C ALA A 147 7.53 21.21 -3.24
N THR A 148 6.44 20.57 -2.80
CA THR A 148 5.24 21.33 -2.52
C THR A 148 5.66 22.43 -1.54
N ASN A 149 5.47 23.70 -1.91
CA ASN A 149 5.78 24.83 -1.03
C ASN A 149 5.06 24.70 0.33
N THR A 150 4.05 23.83 0.39
CA THR A 150 3.40 23.38 1.62
C THR A 150 3.50 21.85 1.74
N PHE A 151 4.08 21.37 2.84
CA PHE A 151 4.05 19.97 3.24
C PHE A 151 3.71 19.90 4.73
N ASP A 152 3.21 18.77 5.17
CA ASP A 152 2.97 18.48 6.59
C ASP A 152 3.39 17.06 6.97
N LYS A 153 3.83 16.24 6.00
CA LYS A 153 4.40 14.92 6.21
C LYS A 153 5.79 14.82 5.59
N VAL A 154 6.68 14.14 6.30
CA VAL A 154 8.04 13.84 5.87
C VAL A 154 8.30 12.36 6.04
N SER A 155 8.89 11.73 5.02
CA SER A 155 9.36 10.35 5.06
C SER A 155 10.88 10.31 5.02
N LEU A 156 11.48 9.59 5.96
CA LEU A 156 12.92 9.41 6.10
C LEU A 156 13.29 7.94 6.01
N CYS A 157 14.53 7.72 5.61
CA CYS A 157 15.19 6.43 5.64
C CYS A 157 16.57 6.60 6.28
N PHE A 158 16.93 5.75 7.25
CA PHE A 158 18.25 5.81 7.87
C PHE A 158 18.69 4.49 8.46
N THR A 159 20.00 4.33 8.60
CA THR A 159 20.63 3.29 9.43
C THR A 159 21.14 3.89 10.73
N LEU A 160 21.34 3.03 11.72
CA LEU A 160 21.79 3.37 13.06
C LEU A 160 23.03 2.55 13.43
N PRO A 161 23.92 3.06 14.31
CA PRO A 161 24.88 2.23 15.00
C PRO A 161 24.15 1.12 15.79
N HIS A 162 24.68 -0.10 15.76
CA HIS A 162 24.12 -1.23 16.51
C HIS A 162 24.48 -1.16 18.00
N GLU A 163 23.93 -0.16 18.68
CA GLU A 163 24.20 0.15 20.09
C GLU A 163 22.90 0.33 20.89
N VAL A 164 23.01 0.19 22.21
CA VAL A 164 21.87 0.37 23.12
C VAL A 164 21.36 1.80 23.03
N GLY A 165 20.07 1.94 22.69
CA GLY A 165 19.39 3.24 22.66
C GLY A 165 19.54 4.03 21.35
N SER A 166 20.21 3.52 20.32
CA SER A 166 20.38 4.24 19.04
C SER A 166 19.05 4.70 18.44
N LEU A 167 18.05 3.81 18.39
CA LEU A 167 16.72 4.18 17.87
C LEU A 167 16.01 5.15 18.81
N HIS A 168 16.16 4.96 20.13
CA HIS A 168 15.54 5.83 21.12
C HIS A 168 16.01 7.28 20.96
N GLN A 169 17.30 7.53 20.70
CA GLN A 169 17.83 8.88 20.50
C GLN A 169 17.14 9.62 19.34
N VAL A 170 16.88 8.93 18.22
CA VAL A 170 16.15 9.49 17.08
C VAL A 170 14.69 9.79 17.46
N LEU A 171 14.01 8.84 18.10
CA LEU A 171 12.61 9.02 18.50
C LEU A 171 12.45 10.13 19.54
N ALA A 172 13.38 10.24 20.49
CA ALA A 172 13.42 11.31 21.47
C ALA A 172 13.65 12.68 20.81
N THR A 173 14.54 12.75 19.81
CA THR A 173 14.77 13.96 19.02
C THR A 173 13.49 14.41 18.29
N LEU A 174 12.79 13.49 17.62
CA LEU A 174 11.51 13.78 16.97
C LEU A 174 10.47 14.31 17.98
N ALA A 175 10.37 13.68 19.15
CA ALA A 175 9.46 14.12 20.21
C ALA A 175 9.79 15.53 20.74
N LEU A 176 11.07 15.85 20.95
CA LEU A 176 11.53 17.18 21.37
C LEU A 176 11.19 18.26 20.33
N CYS A 177 11.25 17.90 19.04
CA CYS A 177 10.87 18.76 17.93
C CYS A 177 9.35 18.75 17.64
N LYS A 178 8.53 18.13 18.50
CA LYS A 178 7.07 17.97 18.30
C LYS A 178 6.69 17.32 16.95
N ALA A 179 7.60 16.56 16.36
CA ALA A 179 7.36 15.82 15.14
C ALA A 179 6.58 14.55 15.46
N ASN A 180 5.29 14.53 15.08
CA ASN A 180 4.41 13.42 15.41
C ASN A 180 4.68 12.22 14.51
N LEU A 181 5.33 11.19 15.05
CA LEU A 181 5.62 9.94 14.35
C LEU A 181 4.32 9.22 13.97
N THR A 182 4.13 8.99 12.66
CA THR A 182 2.97 8.27 12.11
C THR A 182 3.31 6.88 11.57
N LYS A 183 4.59 6.60 11.34
CA LYS A 183 5.06 5.27 10.97
C LYS A 183 6.51 5.06 11.39
N ILE A 184 6.81 3.85 11.81
CA ILE A 184 8.16 3.30 11.90
C ILE A 184 8.15 1.87 11.37
N GLN A 185 9.12 1.54 10.52
CA GLN A 185 9.31 0.20 9.99
C GLN A 185 10.81 -0.09 9.85
N SER A 186 11.27 -1.20 10.39
CA SER A 186 12.60 -1.73 10.09
C SER A 186 12.56 -2.69 8.91
N ALA A 187 13.64 -2.73 8.13
CA ALA A 187 13.89 -3.74 7.11
C ALA A 187 15.36 -4.19 7.21
N PRO A 188 15.66 -5.48 6.99
CA PRO A 188 17.04 -5.95 7.00
C PRO A 188 17.82 -5.32 5.84
N LEU A 189 19.06 -4.93 6.12
CA LEU A 189 20.00 -4.49 5.09
C LEU A 189 20.63 -5.73 4.44
N LEU A 190 20.39 -5.94 3.14
CA LEU A 190 20.75 -7.20 2.45
C LEU A 190 22.27 -7.48 2.43
N ASP A 191 23.09 -6.43 2.44
CA ASP A 191 24.54 -6.54 2.31
C ASP A 191 25.30 -6.51 3.66
N SER A 192 24.59 -6.61 4.80
CA SER A 192 25.20 -6.47 6.14
C SER A 192 24.60 -7.45 7.15
N GLU A 193 25.43 -7.97 8.06
CA GLU A 193 24.98 -8.87 9.12
C GLU A 193 24.31 -8.07 10.26
N PHE A 194 23.02 -8.33 10.49
CA PHE A 194 22.23 -7.79 11.62
C PHE A 194 22.09 -6.25 11.68
N GLU A 195 22.29 -5.58 10.55
CA GLU A 195 21.97 -4.16 10.41
C GLU A 195 20.59 -3.94 9.81
N TYR A 196 19.95 -2.85 10.23
CA TYR A 196 18.58 -2.51 9.87
C TYR A 196 18.50 -1.12 9.27
N LEU A 197 17.67 -1.03 8.23
CA LEU A 197 17.21 0.20 7.64
C LEU A 197 15.87 0.58 8.27
N PHE A 198 15.76 1.80 8.77
CA PHE A 198 14.54 2.33 9.36
C PHE A 198 13.86 3.30 8.41
N PHE A 199 12.59 3.04 8.14
CA PHE A 199 11.67 3.92 7.44
C PHE A 199 10.77 4.59 8.44
N VAL A 200 10.75 5.92 8.43
CA VAL A 200 10.03 6.73 9.42
C VAL A 200 9.23 7.80 8.70
N ASP A 201 7.95 7.88 9.06
CA ASP A 201 7.08 8.98 8.63
C ASP A 201 6.66 9.80 9.84
N PHE A 202 6.71 11.11 9.74
CA PHE A 202 6.20 12.00 10.77
C PHE A 202 5.49 13.21 10.19
N LEU A 203 4.59 13.77 10.99
CA LEU A 203 3.90 15.01 10.70
C LEU A 203 4.60 16.19 11.39
N LEU A 204 4.54 17.34 10.73
CA LEU A 204 5.03 18.61 11.25
C LEU A 204 3.90 19.63 11.36
N GLU A 205 3.95 20.45 12.39
CA GLU A 205 3.11 21.64 12.49
C GLU A 205 3.57 22.71 11.49
N LYS A 206 2.69 23.67 11.21
CA LYS A 206 2.99 24.78 10.30
C LYS A 206 4.12 25.64 10.90
N ASN A 207 5.14 25.94 10.09
CA ASN A 207 6.34 26.72 10.43
C ASN A 207 7.45 25.99 11.22
N GLU A 208 7.36 24.67 11.41
CA GLU A 208 8.47 23.90 11.98
C GLU A 208 9.68 23.87 11.02
N ASP A 209 10.87 24.12 11.55
CA ASP A 209 12.11 24.14 10.77
C ASP A 209 12.65 22.72 10.55
N LEU A 210 12.22 22.10 9.45
CA LEU A 210 12.69 20.79 9.04
C LEU A 210 14.23 20.73 8.95
N ALA A 211 14.92 21.79 8.53
CA ALA A 211 16.39 21.75 8.41
C ALA A 211 17.05 21.56 9.79
N SER A 212 16.56 22.25 10.81
CA SER A 212 17.00 22.07 12.20
C SER A 212 16.72 20.65 12.71
N ILE A 213 15.52 20.12 12.47
CA ILE A 213 15.15 18.74 12.87
C ILE A 213 16.09 17.73 12.21
N MET A 214 16.32 17.86 10.89
CA MET A 214 17.21 16.98 10.14
C MET A 214 18.65 17.05 10.64
N ASN A 215 19.15 18.24 11.00
CA ASN A 215 20.48 18.39 11.57
C ASN A 215 20.63 17.70 12.93
N LEU A 216 19.57 17.66 13.75
CA LEU A 216 19.58 16.92 15.01
C LEU A 216 19.55 15.41 14.78
N ILE A 217 18.66 14.90 13.94
CA ILE A 217 18.55 13.48 13.62
C ILE A 217 19.85 12.95 12.98
N LYS A 218 20.50 13.75 12.13
CA LYS A 218 21.77 13.40 11.49
C LYS A 218 22.89 13.07 12.48
N LYS A 219 22.86 13.65 13.70
CA LYS A 219 23.86 13.35 14.75
C LYS A 219 23.75 11.93 15.30
N HIS A 220 22.60 11.28 15.12
CA HIS A 220 22.29 9.96 15.67
C HIS A 220 22.19 8.87 14.59
N THR A 221 22.49 9.18 13.33
CA THR A 221 22.27 8.29 12.17
C THR A 221 23.50 8.22 11.26
N LEU A 222 23.69 7.10 10.57
CA LEU A 222 24.82 6.91 9.64
C LEU A 222 24.47 7.28 8.19
N HIS A 223 23.37 6.73 7.65
CA HIS A 223 22.93 6.95 6.26
C HIS A 223 21.55 7.60 6.17
N LEU A 224 21.42 8.84 6.62
CA LEU A 224 20.14 9.57 6.60
C LEU A 224 19.77 10.09 5.20
N ARG A 225 18.63 9.63 4.68
CA ARG A 225 18.02 10.06 3.42
C ARG A 225 16.60 10.58 3.66
N VAL A 226 16.28 11.71 3.06
CA VAL A 226 14.89 12.19 2.94
C VAL A 226 14.28 11.51 1.70
N LEU A 227 13.24 10.70 1.92
CA LEU A 227 12.51 10.03 0.84
C LEU A 227 11.49 10.97 0.19
N GLY A 228 10.88 11.87 0.96
CA GLY A 228 9.95 12.85 0.42
C GLY A 228 9.40 13.81 1.45
N LYS A 229 8.83 14.90 0.95
CA LYS A 229 8.10 15.92 1.70
C LYS A 229 6.80 16.17 0.95
N TYR A 230 5.68 15.89 1.58
CA TYR A 230 4.40 15.87 0.89
C TYR A 230 3.25 16.18 1.84
N LYS A 231 2.06 16.31 1.28
CA LYS A 231 0.83 16.45 2.05
C LYS A 231 0.35 15.08 2.52
N LYS A 232 -0.04 14.99 3.78
CA LYS A 232 -0.74 13.83 4.33
C LYS A 232 -1.93 13.50 3.44
N GLY A 233 -2.00 12.24 3.04
CA GLY A 233 -3.04 11.76 2.13
C GLY A 233 -4.37 11.54 2.81
N GLU A 234 -5.40 11.49 1.98
CA GLU A 234 -6.78 11.24 2.39
C GLU A 234 -7.15 9.76 2.21
N LYS A 235 -8.24 9.36 2.87
CA LYS A 235 -8.84 8.03 2.73
C LYS A 235 -9.94 8.10 1.69
N HIS A 236 -9.87 7.22 0.70
CA HIS A 236 -10.86 7.10 -0.36
C HIS A 236 -11.60 5.77 -0.25
N GLU A 237 -12.91 5.84 -0.46
CA GLU A 237 -13.77 4.69 -0.67
C GLU A 237 -14.09 4.63 -2.17
N HIS A 238 -13.62 3.58 -2.85
CA HIS A 238 -13.95 3.25 -4.24
C HIS A 238 -14.60 1.86 -4.27
#